data_AF-A0A914UX82-F1
#
_entry.id   AF-A0A914UX82-F1
#
_cell.length_a   1.000
_cell.length_b   1.000
_cell.length_c   1.000
_cell.angle_alpha   90.00
_cell.angle_beta   90.00
_cell.angle_gamma   90.00
#
_symmetry.space_group_name_H-M   'P 1'
#
loop_
_entity.id
_entity.type
_entity.pdbx_description
1 polymer ?
#
loop_
_entity_poly.entity_id
_entity_poly.type
_entity_poly.pdbx_seq_one_letter_code
_entity_poly.pdbx_strand_id
1 'polypeptide(L)'
;MIYDLDTTLDFPCDFCTYVTDAIRKLELKEQYQRYFRVIPAEKYLLEFSSDRRHMRRPDGTWMVEQPSWPCIFASSTGHNIEQFWSMDPEIFSDWST
;
A
#
# COMPACT_ATOMS: atom_id res chain seq x y z
N MET A 1 -8.45 -14.85 1.36
CA MET A 1 -9.24 -13.88 0.58
C MET A 1 -8.40 -12.63 0.34
N ILE A 2 -8.46 -12.09 -0.87
CA ILE A 2 -7.86 -10.82 -1.28
C ILE A 2 -8.97 -9.87 -1.70
N TYR A 3 -8.88 -8.62 -1.25
CA TYR A 3 -9.80 -7.54 -1.57
C TYR A 3 -9.00 -6.48 -2.33
N ASP A 4 -8.95 -6.61 -3.65
CA ASP A 4 -8.34 -5.64 -4.55
C ASP A 4 -9.46 -4.97 -5.36
N LEU A 5 -9.62 -3.65 -5.20
CA LEU A 5 -10.67 -2.90 -5.89
C LEU A 5 -10.37 -2.68 -7.37
N ASP A 6 -9.12 -2.87 -7.79
CA ASP A 6 -8.66 -2.64 -9.16
C ASP A 6 -8.50 -3.95 -9.97
N THR A 7 -8.80 -5.10 -9.35
CA THR A 7 -8.69 -6.41 -10.03
C THR A 7 -9.85 -6.67 -11.00
N THR A 8 -9.59 -7.47 -12.04
CA THR A 8 -10.62 -8.05 -12.92
C THR A 8 -11.03 -9.47 -12.52
N LEU A 9 -10.41 -10.02 -11.47
CA LEU A 9 -10.83 -11.27 -10.82
C LEU A 9 -12.08 -11.04 -9.95
N ASP A 10 -12.61 -12.12 -9.37
CA ASP A 10 -13.73 -12.03 -8.43
C ASP A 10 -13.39 -11.14 -7.22
N PHE A 11 -14.40 -10.44 -6.68
CA PHE A 11 -14.25 -9.60 -5.49
C PHE A 11 -15.19 -10.07 -4.35
N PRO A 12 -14.67 -10.59 -3.22
CA PRO A 12 -13.26 -10.89 -2.96
C PRO A 12 -12.76 -12.14 -3.71
N CYS A 13 -11.45 -12.21 -3.96
CA CYS A 13 -10.80 -13.33 -4.63
C CYS A 13 -10.19 -14.31 -3.62
N ASP A 14 -10.17 -15.60 -3.94
CA ASP A 14 -9.37 -16.56 -3.18
C ASP A 14 -7.87 -16.20 -3.23
N PHE A 15 -7.13 -16.49 -2.15
CA PHE A 15 -5.71 -16.14 -2.08
C PHE A 15 -4.87 -16.90 -3.11
N CYS A 16 -5.09 -18.20 -3.28
CA CYS A 16 -4.31 -19.02 -4.21
C CYS A 16 -4.62 -18.60 -5.65
N THR A 17 -5.88 -18.33 -5.97
CA THR A 17 -6.28 -17.78 -7.27
C THR A 17 -5.59 -16.43 -7.53
N TYR A 18 -5.66 -15.49 -6.58
CA TYR A 18 -5.04 -14.17 -6.75
C TYR A 18 -3.52 -14.25 -6.94
N VAL A 19 -2.83 -15.09 -6.15
CA VAL A 19 -1.38 -15.30 -6.30
C VAL A 19 -1.04 -15.93 -7.65
N THR A 20 -1.86 -16.86 -8.13
CA THR A 20 -1.60 -17.55 -9.39
C THR A 20 -1.85 -16.65 -10.58
N ASP A 21 -2.95 -15.91 -10.58
CA ASP A 21 -3.47 -15.23 -11.77
C ASP A 21 -3.07 -13.75 -11.82
N ALA A 22 -3.10 -13.04 -10.69
CA ALA A 22 -2.73 -11.62 -10.62
C ALA A 22 -1.23 -11.44 -10.33
N ILE A 23 -0.70 -12.09 -9.29
CA ILE A 23 0.73 -11.97 -8.98
C ILE A 23 1.56 -12.75 -9.98
N ARG A 24 1.31 -14.05 -10.18
CA ARG A 24 2.06 -14.94 -11.07
C ARG A 24 3.53 -15.11 -10.66
N LYS A 25 4.00 -16.35 -10.55
CA LYS A 25 5.43 -16.64 -10.38
C LYS A 25 6.13 -16.54 -11.74
N LEU A 26 6.75 -15.39 -11.99
CA LEU A 26 7.47 -15.09 -13.22
C LEU A 26 8.95 -14.91 -12.92
N GLU A 27 9.81 -15.30 -13.86
CA GLU A 27 11.22 -14.96 -13.83
C GLU A 27 11.38 -13.49 -14.26
N LEU A 28 11.43 -12.60 -13.27
CA LEU A 28 11.59 -11.17 -13.46
C LEU A 28 13.05 -10.77 -13.22
N LYS A 29 13.51 -9.73 -13.93
CA LYS A 29 14.77 -9.07 -13.60
C LYS A 29 14.70 -8.54 -12.16
N GLU A 30 15.84 -8.47 -11.49
CA GLU A 30 15.93 -8.11 -10.07
C GLU A 30 15.17 -6.83 -9.71
N GLN A 31 15.26 -5.78 -10.53
CA GLN A 31 14.56 -4.51 -10.30
C GLN A 31 13.03 -4.58 -10.40
N TYR A 32 12.48 -5.67 -10.94
CA TYR A 32 11.04 -5.90 -11.07
C TYR A 32 10.54 -6.98 -10.10
N GLN A 33 11.41 -7.54 -9.25
CA GLN A 33 10.98 -8.46 -8.21
C GLN A 33 10.03 -7.74 -7.25
N ARG A 34 8.97 -8.43 -6.86
CA ARG A 34 7.90 -7.86 -6.05
C ARG A 34 8.09 -8.31 -4.61
N TYR A 35 7.98 -7.34 -3.72
CA TYR A 35 8.01 -7.54 -2.27
C TYR A 35 6.65 -7.15 -1.71
N PHE A 36 6.28 -7.80 -0.60
CA PHE A 36 5.00 -7.58 0.04
C PHE A 36 5.25 -7.25 1.50
N ARG A 37 4.81 -6.06 1.92
CA ARG A 37 4.75 -5.69 3.33
C ARG A 37 3.37 -6.08 3.87
N VAL A 38 3.34 -6.95 4.88
CA VAL A 38 2.11 -7.38 5.54
C VAL A 38 2.00 -6.63 6.86
N ILE A 39 0.91 -5.88 7.05
CA ILE A 39 0.68 -5.08 8.25
C ILE A 39 -0.67 -5.50 8.84
N PRO A 40 -0.75 -5.79 10.15
CA PRO A 40 -2.03 -6.02 10.80
C PRO A 40 -2.97 -4.83 10.59
N ALA A 41 -4.24 -5.09 10.28
CA ALA A 41 -5.21 -4.02 9.97
C ALA A 41 -5.33 -2.99 11.10
N GLU A 42 -5.27 -3.41 12.36
CA GLU A 42 -5.29 -2.53 13.53
C GLU A 42 -4.08 -1.57 13.53
N LYS A 43 -2.88 -2.07 13.23
CA LYS A 43 -1.67 -1.24 13.10
C LYS A 43 -1.79 -0.25 11.95
N TYR A 44 -2.33 -0.69 10.80
CA TYR A 44 -2.55 0.19 9.67
C TYR A 44 -3.53 1.33 10.01
N LEU A 45 -4.66 1.03 10.67
CA LEU A 45 -5.64 2.04 11.07
C LEU A 45 -5.09 3.01 12.13
N LEU A 46 -4.24 2.53 13.04
CA LEU A 46 -3.69 3.35 14.12
C LEU A 46 -2.56 4.26 13.64
N GLU A 47 -1.72 3.81 12.70
CA GLU A 47 -0.43 4.43 12.41
C GLU A 47 -0.34 5.08 11.02
N PHE A 48 -1.19 4.69 10.06
CA PHE A 48 -1.12 5.21 8.69
C PHE A 48 -1.48 6.69 8.59
N SER A 49 -0.64 7.47 7.91
CA SER A 49 -0.83 8.91 7.75
C SER A 49 -0.39 9.41 6.37
N SER A 50 -1.30 10.03 5.63
CA SER A 50 -1.04 10.58 4.30
C SER A 50 -1.69 11.94 4.09
N ASP A 51 -0.86 12.95 3.85
CA ASP A 51 -1.31 14.28 3.42
C ASP A 51 -1.44 14.41 1.90
N ARG A 52 -1.25 13.29 1.17
CA ARG A 52 -1.36 13.16 -0.28
C ARG A 52 -0.32 13.96 -1.07
N ARG A 53 0.74 14.52 -0.44
CA ARG A 53 1.73 15.36 -1.12
C ARG A 53 2.39 14.69 -2.33
N HIS A 54 2.57 13.37 -2.29
CA HIS A 54 3.15 12.59 -3.39
C HIS A 54 2.27 12.59 -4.65
N MET A 55 0.98 12.92 -4.53
CA MET A 55 0.03 13.06 -5.66
C MET A 55 -0.02 14.48 -6.23
N ARG A 56 0.87 15.37 -5.79
CA ARG A 56 0.95 16.76 -6.28
C ARG A 56 2.05 16.88 -7.33
N ARG A 57 1.73 17.52 -8.45
CA ARG A 57 2.69 17.86 -9.51
C ARG A 57 3.60 19.02 -9.08
N PRO A 58 4.76 19.21 -9.72
CA PRO A 58 5.64 20.35 -9.45
C PRO A 58 4.96 21.72 -9.63
N ASP A 59 3.98 21.82 -10.54
CA ASP A 59 3.19 23.05 -10.77
C ASP A 59 2.08 23.27 -9.73
N GLY A 60 1.94 22.36 -8.76
CA GLY A 60 0.97 22.42 -7.69
C GLY A 60 -0.39 21.80 -7.98
N THR A 61 -0.64 21.31 -9.21
CA THR A 61 -1.87 20.61 -9.59
C THR A 61 -1.89 19.15 -9.10
N TRP A 62 -3.08 18.54 -9.06
CA TRP A 62 -3.22 17.15 -8.61
C TRP A 62 -3.06 16.16 -9.76
N MET A 63 -2.42 15.02 -9.48
CA MET A 63 -2.21 14.00 -10.49
C MET A 63 -3.50 13.31 -10.91
N VAL A 64 -4.39 13.11 -9.95
CA VAL A 64 -5.74 12.54 -10.07
C VAL A 64 -6.66 13.30 -9.12
N GLU A 65 -7.96 13.18 -9.31
CA GLU A 65 -8.92 13.75 -8.38
C GLU A 65 -8.72 13.16 -6.97
N GLN A 66 -8.70 14.05 -5.98
CA GLN A 66 -8.53 13.62 -4.60
C GLN A 66 -9.84 13.08 -4.04
N PRO A 67 -9.78 12.12 -3.10
CA PRO A 67 -10.95 11.77 -2.33
C PRO A 67 -11.53 12.99 -1.60
N SER A 68 -12.87 13.07 -1.57
CA SER A 68 -13.63 14.20 -1.00
C SER A 68 -13.56 14.28 0.52
N TRP A 69 -13.21 13.18 1.19
CA TRP A 69 -12.98 13.16 2.63
C TRP A 69 -11.61 13.76 3.00
N PRO A 70 -11.43 14.21 4.26
CA PRO A 70 -10.15 14.73 4.74
C PRO A 70 -8.98 13.73 4.58
N CYS A 71 -7.75 14.27 4.62
CA CYS A 71 -6.55 13.44 4.72
C CYS A 71 -6.59 12.56 5.97
N ILE A 72 -6.02 11.36 5.86
CA ILE A 72 -5.93 10.41 6.98
C ILE A 72 -4.66 10.73 7.74
N PHE A 73 -4.79 10.95 9.05
CA PHE A 73 -3.67 11.16 9.96
C PHE A 73 -3.88 10.35 11.23
N ALA A 74 -2.84 9.64 11.64
CA ALA A 74 -2.70 9.10 12.97
C ALA A 74 -2.48 10.24 13.97
N SER A 75 -2.99 10.08 15.19
CA SER A 75 -2.96 11.13 16.21
C SER A 75 -1.57 11.62 16.60
N SER A 76 -0.54 10.78 16.45
CA SER A 76 0.83 11.03 16.90
C SER A 76 1.84 11.20 15.77
N THR A 77 1.41 11.06 14.51
CA THR A 77 2.34 10.93 13.39
C THR A 77 1.98 11.94 12.30
N GLY A 78 3.00 12.59 11.75
CA GLY A 78 2.87 13.44 10.57
C GLY A 78 2.65 12.59 9.31
N HIS A 79 3.14 13.03 8.15
CA HIS A 79 3.14 12.21 6.94
C HIS A 79 4.12 11.02 7.06
N ASN A 80 3.69 9.80 6.71
CA ASN A 80 4.56 8.61 6.80
C ASN A 80 4.35 7.55 5.70
N ILE A 81 3.68 7.88 4.59
CA ILE A 81 3.37 6.88 3.54
C ILE A 81 4.62 6.19 2.99
N GLU A 82 5.76 6.87 2.97
CA GLU A 82 7.03 6.36 2.48
C GLU A 82 7.53 5.17 3.32
N GLN A 83 7.20 5.12 4.61
CA GLN A 83 7.53 3.99 5.48
C GLN A 83 6.72 2.74 5.11
N PHE A 84 5.48 2.92 4.64
CA PHE A 84 4.62 1.82 4.16
C PHE A 84 5.06 1.31 2.78
N TRP A 85 5.63 2.17 1.93
CA TRP A 85 6.17 1.78 0.62
C TRP A 85 7.55 1.14 0.68
N SER A 86 8.37 1.56 1.64
CA SER A 86 9.70 0.99 1.83
C SER A 86 9.60 -0.52 2.11
N MET A 87 10.50 -1.29 1.52
CA MET A 87 10.64 -2.73 1.75
C MET A 87 11.84 -3.05 2.64
N ASP A 88 12.42 -2.03 3.29
CA ASP A 88 13.43 -2.21 4.33
C ASP A 88 12.83 -2.99 5.52
N PRO A 89 13.37 -4.17 5.89
CA PRO A 89 12.84 -4.99 6.97
C PRO A 89 12.98 -4.35 8.36
N GLU A 90 13.84 -3.34 8.53
CA GLU A 90 14.00 -2.64 9.81
C GLU A 90 12.81 -1.71 10.12
N ILE A 91 12.10 -1.27 9.09
CA ILE A 91 10.90 -0.45 9.25
C ILE A 91 9.74 -1.33 9.70
N PHE A 92 9.12 -0.99 10.83
CA PHE A 92 8.04 -1.74 11.49
C PHE A 92 8.45 -3.16 11.90
N SER A 93 9.73 -3.39 12.17
CA SER A 93 10.25 -4.67 12.64
C SER A 93 9.56 -5.15 13.92
N ASP A 94 9.10 -4.23 14.77
CA ASP A 94 8.35 -4.48 15.99
C ASP A 94 6.87 -4.85 15.77
N TRP A 95 6.35 -4.70 14.55
CA TRP A 95 4.97 -5.05 14.19
C TRP A 95 4.85 -6.40 13.50
N SER A 96 5.99 -6.97 13.11
CA SER A 96 6.08 -8.26 12.45
C SER A 96 6.04 -9.35 13.51
N THR A 97 4.83 -9.84 13.83
CA THR A 97 4.63 -11.05 14.65
C THR A 97 4.92 -12.31 13.86
#